data_AF-A0A6B3FNG8-F1
#
_entry.id   AF-A0A6B3FNG8-F1
#
_cell.length_a   1.000
_cell.length_b   1.000
_cell.length_c   1.000
_cell.angle_alpha   90.00
_cell.angle_beta   90.00
_cell.angle_gamma   90.00
#
_symmetry.space_group_name_H-M   'P 1'
#
loop_
_entity.id
_entity.type
_entity.pdbx_description
1 polymer ?
#
loop_
_entity_poly.entity_id
_entity_poly.type
_entity_poly.pdbx_seq_one_letter_code
_entity_poly.pdbx_strand_id
1 'polypeptide(L)' 'GLLRIDHVGVAVADLDEAISFYAHHFGLRCVHREENEEQGTREAMLAVDGDTSGTRIQLLAPMSPDSPIARFL' A
#
# COMPACT_ATOMS: atom_id res chain seq x y z
N GLY A 1 8.64 -7.54 23.18
CA GLY A 1 9.27 -6.29 22.73
C GLY A 1 9.00 -6.09 21.24
N LEU A 2 9.32 -4.91 20.69
CA LEU A 2 9.25 -4.67 19.25
C LEU A 2 10.38 -5.43 18.53
N LEU A 3 10.06 -6.10 17.41
CA LEU A 3 10.99 -7.00 16.74
C LEU A 3 11.47 -6.47 15.38
N ARG A 4 10.62 -5.75 14.64
CA ARG A 4 10.92 -5.16 13.33
C ARG A 4 9.90 -4.09 12.96
N ILE A 5 10.20 -3.35 11.89
CA ILE A 5 9.20 -2.56 11.17
C ILE A 5 8.30 -3.54 10.40
N ASP A 6 6.99 -3.48 10.64
CA ASP A 6 6.03 -4.35 9.94
C ASP A 6 5.85 -3.92 8.48
N HIS A 7 5.60 -2.64 8.25
CA HIS A 7 5.46 -2.05 6.93
C HIS A 7 5.80 -0.56 6.92
N VAL A 8 5.98 0.00 5.73
CA VAL A 8 6.04 1.44 5.47
C VAL A 8 4.83 1.83 4.63
N GLY A 9 4.02 2.76 5.15
CA GLY A 9 2.87 3.31 4.44
C GLY A 9 3.28 4.38 3.42
N VAL A 10 2.71 4.32 2.22
CA VAL A 10 2.93 5.27 1.12
C VAL A 10 1.57 5.70 0.59
N ALA A 11 1.24 6.98 0.73
CA ALA A 11 0.06 7.56 0.09
C ALA A 11 0.30 7.65 -1.42
N VAL A 12 -0.66 7.20 -2.22
CA VAL A 12 -0.61 7.24 -3.69
C VAL A 12 -1.94 7.73 -4.26
N ALA A 13 -1.90 8.42 -5.40
CA ALA A 13 -3.10 8.94 -6.04
C ALA A 13 -3.96 7.82 -6.68
N ASP A 14 -3.31 6.85 -7.30
CA ASP A 14 -3.95 5.69 -7.91
C ASP A 14 -3.27 4.40 -7.42
N LEU A 15 -4.08 3.48 -6.87
CA LEU A 15 -3.56 2.25 -6.29
C LEU A 15 -3.02 1.29 -7.36
N ASP A 16 -3.71 1.15 -8.48
CA ASP A 16 -3.36 0.16 -9.51
C ASP A 16 -2.13 0.61 -10.31
N GLU A 17 -2.01 1.91 -10.58
CA GLU A 17 -0.79 2.51 -11.15
C GLU A 17 0.41 2.32 -10.23
N ALA A 18 0.26 2.60 -8.93
CA ALA A 18 1.33 2.42 -7.96
C ALA A 18 1.75 0.96 -7.82
N ILE A 19 0.81 0.01 -7.73
CA ILE A 19 1.12 -1.42 -7.71
C ILE A 19 1.91 -1.81 -8.96
N SER A 20 1.48 -1.33 -10.13
CA SER A 20 2.17 -1.58 -11.39
C SER A 20 3.60 -1.02 -11.36
N PHE A 21 3.79 0.22 -10.91
CA PHE A 21 5.11 0.83 -10.77
C PHE A 21 6.03 0.01 -9.89
N TYR A 22 5.57 -0.38 -8.70
CA TYR A 22 6.39 -1.15 -7.76
C TYR A 22 6.70 -2.57 -8.26
N ALA A 23 5.77 -3.20 -8.98
CA ALA A 23 5.99 -4.49 -9.61
C ALA A 23 7.02 -4.40 -10.74
N HIS A 24 6.90 -3.41 -11.65
CA HIS A 24 7.77 -3.30 -12.82
C HIS A 24 9.19 -2.86 -12.47
N HIS A 25 9.34 -1.91 -11.54
CA HIS A 25 10.65 -1.32 -11.24
C HIS A 25 11.40 -2.03 -10.10
N PHE A 26 10.68 -2.63 -9.15
CA PHE A 26 11.29 -3.24 -7.96
C PHE A 26 10.97 -4.74 -7.81
N GLY A 27 10.14 -5.31 -8.69
CA GLY A 27 9.75 -6.72 -8.61
C GLY A 27 8.86 -7.04 -7.41
N LEU A 28 8.27 -6.04 -6.74
CA LEU A 28 7.39 -6.29 -5.60
C LEU A 28 6.09 -6.95 -6.05
N ARG A 29 5.58 -7.87 -5.22
CA ARG A 29 4.33 -8.58 -5.48
C ARG A 29 3.25 -8.11 -4.52
N CYS A 30 2.07 -7.83 -5.06
CA CYS A 30 0.88 -7.56 -4.26
C CYS A 30 0.44 -8.84 -3.56
N VAL A 31 0.53 -8.87 -2.24
CA VAL A 31 0.19 -10.04 -1.40
C VAL A 31 -1.17 -9.91 -0.72
N HIS A 32 -1.68 -8.69 -0.61
CA HIS A 32 -3.00 -8.43 -0.05
C HIS A 32 -3.56 -7.11 -0.61
N ARG A 33 -4.88 -7.04 -0.77
CA ARG A 33 -5.64 -5.84 -1.12
C ARG A 33 -6.88 -5.76 -0.24
N GLU A 34 -7.24 -4.55 0.16
CA GLU A 34 -8.42 -4.28 0.97
C GLU A 34 -9.02 -2.93 0.59
N GLU A 35 -10.34 -2.79 0.71
CA GLU A 35 -11.03 -1.51 0.66
C GLU A 35 -11.68 -1.26 2.02
N ASN A 36 -11.38 -0.12 2.63
CA ASN A 36 -11.89 0.27 3.92
C ASN A 36 -12.82 1.48 3.74
N GLU A 37 -14.13 1.22 3.68
CA GLU A 37 -15.15 2.26 3.50
C GLU A 37 -15.19 3.26 4.67
N GLU A 38 -14.95 2.81 5.90
CA GLU A 38 -14.97 3.67 7.09
C GLU A 38 -13.85 4.70 7.07
N GLN A 39 -12.68 4.31 6.56
CA GLN A 39 -11.51 5.20 6.43
C GLN A 39 -11.43 5.88 5.05
N GLY A 40 -12.25 5.44 4.10
CA GLY A 40 -12.24 5.90 2.71
C GLY A 40 -10.93 5.60 1.99
N THR A 41 -10.32 4.43 2.22
CA THR A 41 -9.03 4.05 1.64
C THR A 41 -9.12 2.72 0.87
N ARG A 42 -8.38 2.63 -0.24
CA ARG A 42 -8.03 1.37 -0.90
C ARG A 42 -6.57 1.10 -0.64
N GLU A 43 -6.25 -0.12 -0.25
CA GLU A 43 -4.92 -0.45 0.25
C GLU A 43 -4.37 -1.71 -0.42
N ALA A 44 -3.05 -1.75 -0.59
CA ALA A 44 -2.35 -2.93 -1.04
C ALA A 44 -1.04 -3.12 -0.30
N MET A 45 -0.81 -4.33 0.21
CA MET A 45 0.47 -4.74 0.77
C MET A 45 1.34 -5.37 -0.32
N LEU A 46 2.54 -4.85 -0.47
CA LEU A 46 3.56 -5.32 -1.40
C LEU A 46 4.73 -5.95 -0.65
N ALA A 47 5.20 -7.09 -1.16
CA ALA A 47 6.32 -7.84 -0.59
C ALA A 47 7.33 -8.23 -1.66
N VAL A 48 8.62 -8.25 -1.29
CA VAL A 48 9.70 -8.75 -2.14
C VAL A 48 9.47 -10.23 -2.41
N ASP A 49 9.40 -10.61 -3.68
CA ASP A 49 9.12 -11.99 -4.09
C ASP A 49 7.95 -12.60 -3.33
N GLY A 50 6.92 -11.81 -2.98
CA GLY A 50 5.73 -12.29 -2.26
C GLY A 50 5.98 -12.86 -0.85
N ASP A 51 7.20 -12.74 -0.31
CA ASP A 51 7.52 -13.18 1.05
C ASP A 51 6.97 -12.21 2.10
N THR A 52 5.99 -12.67 2.86
CA THR A 52 5.29 -11.85 3.87
C THR A 52 5.97 -11.83 5.23
N SER A 53 7.10 -12.54 5.40
CA SER A 53 7.86 -12.58 6.66
C SER A 53 8.70 -11.31 6.90
N GLY A 54 9.07 -10.62 5.83
CA GLY A 54 9.83 -9.37 5.86
C GLY A 54 8.99 -8.11 6.07
N THR A 55 9.65 -6.95 6.01
CA THR A 55 8.98 -5.64 5.97
C THR A 55 8.31 -5.43 4.62
N ARG A 56 7.11 -4.84 4.64
CA ARG A 56 6.28 -4.63 3.44
C ARG A 56 6.14 -3.15 3.09
N ILE A 57 5.73 -2.86 1.86
CA ILE A 57 5.23 -1.54 1.47
C ILE A 57 3.71 -1.61 1.48
N GLN A 58 3.05 -0.71 2.20
CA GLN A 58 1.60 -0.54 2.18
C GLN A 58 1.28 0.68 1.33
N LEU A 59 0.66 0.46 0.17
CA LEU A 59 0.13 1.54 -0.65
C LEU A 59 -1.26 1.90 -0.16
N LEU A 60 -1.54 3.19 0.03
CA LEU A 60 -2.85 3.71 0.42
C LEU A 60 -3.31 4.75 -0.59
N ALA A 61 -4.42 4.46 -1.28
CA ALA A 61 -5.08 5.39 -2.17
C ALA A 61 -6.42 5.85 -1.59
N PRO A 62 -6.80 7.12 -1.76
CA PRO A 62 -8.10 7.60 -1.35
C PRO A 62 -9.22 7.00 -2.22
N MET A 63 -10.34 6.65 -1.61
CA MET A 63 -11.58 6.28 -2.32
C MET A 63 -12.34 7.49 -2.85
N SER A 64 -12.12 8.68 -2.27
CA SER A 64 -12.72 9.93 -2.70
C SER A 64 -11.82 11.12 -2.36
N PRO A 65 -12.05 12.31 -2.96
CA PRO A 65 -11.27 13.51 -2.63
C PRO A 65 -11.37 13.96 -1.16
N ASP A 66 -12.41 13.53 -0.44
CA ASP A 66 -12.65 13.89 0.96
C ASP A 66 -11.94 12.94 1.95
N SER A 67 -11.35 11.84 1.48
CA SER A 67 -10.63 10.88 2.30
C SER A 67 -9.47 11.54 3.06
N PRO A 68 -9.19 11.20 4.33
CA PRO A 68 -8.11 11.80 5.10
C PRO A 68 -6.73 11.72 4.42
N ILE A 69 -6.44 10.58 3.77
CA ILE A 69 -5.18 10.35 3.04
C ILE A 69 -5.03 11.26 1.82
N ALA A 70 -6.14 11.75 1.23
CA ALA A 70 -6.13 12.61 0.05
C ALA A 70 -5.42 13.96 0.30
N ARG A 71 -5.31 14.39 1.56
CA ARG A 71 -4.62 15.64 1.95
C ARG A 71 -3.10 15.56 1.81
N PHE A 72 -2.55 14.36 1.62
CA PHE A 72 -1.11 14.11 1.49
C PHE A 72 -0.68 13.86 0.03
N LEU A 73 -1.59 14.11 -0.92
CA LEU A 73 -1.40 13.90 -2.35
C LEU A 73 -1.38 15.21 -3.12
#